data_AF-A0A657PRE3-F1
#
_entry.id   AF-A0A657PRE3-F1
#
_cell.length_a   1.000
_cell.length_b   1.000
_cell.length_c   1.000
_cell.angle_alpha   90.00
_cell.angle_beta   90.00
_cell.angle_gamma   90.00
#
_symmetry.space_group_name_H-M   'P 1'
#
loop_
_entity.id
_entity.type
_entity.pdbx_description
1 polymer ?
#
loop_
_entity_poly.entity_id
_entity_poly.type
_entity_poly.pdbx_seq_one_letter_code
_entity_poly.pdbx_strand_id
1 'polypeptide(L)'
;MHEPKYQLVLSGRLREGVELGQAAAALARLFRMPEQEAATLLTGRRSRIRRPLGRDLAERLCGKIQARGAQCRVEPVAQTPRREQPDDGDADDTMLIEVLADDASPDESSLIHPLREGPLPSPPVGGVQAPPVPPRIWSAFRPRRRWVVWAALPLCVGLWFLFHQLAEERSASAVSSQAMDLDGPATPEVGDPVAGALEEQTMLRLRQLGWVVKVWWIQRRGEGSELTDLAHLARDMGLELEALRDAWGREIRYQASDSRYQLISAGGDGRFDTGDDLRREGMFGS
;
A
#
# COMPACT_ATOMS: atom_id res chain seq x y z
N MET A 1 10.39 -10.00 28.78
CA MET A 1 9.46 -11.14 28.62
C MET A 1 8.73 -10.96 27.29
N HIS A 2 8.81 -11.90 26.36
CA HIS A 2 8.11 -11.78 25.08
C HIS A 2 6.64 -12.19 25.24
N GLU A 3 5.72 -11.30 24.88
CA GLU A 3 4.30 -11.65 24.86
C GLU A 3 4.02 -12.75 23.81
N PRO A 4 3.22 -13.78 24.13
CA PRO A 4 2.88 -14.83 23.18
C PRO A 4 2.09 -14.26 22.00
N LYS A 5 2.49 -14.64 20.78
CA LYS A 5 1.80 -14.27 19.54
C LYS A 5 0.79 -15.33 19.16
N TYR A 6 -0.35 -14.90 18.62
CA TYR A 6 -1.46 -15.77 18.22
C TYR A 6 -1.75 -15.62 16.73
N GLN A 7 -2.31 -16.67 16.13
CA GLN A 7 -2.76 -16.70 14.74
C GLN A 7 -4.21 -17.18 14.66
N LEU A 8 -4.90 -16.73 13.61
CA LEU A 8 -6.26 -17.16 13.31
C LEU A 8 -6.25 -18.32 12.32
N VAL A 9 -6.95 -19.38 12.67
CA VAL A 9 -7.14 -20.56 11.82
C VAL A 9 -8.61 -20.66 11.43
N LEU A 10 -8.86 -20.50 10.14
CA LEU A 10 -10.17 -20.71 9.53
C LEU A 10 -10.33 -22.20 9.27
N SER A 11 -11.45 -22.77 9.71
CA SER A 11 -11.72 -24.21 9.55
C SER A 11 -12.17 -24.60 8.13
N GLY A 12 -12.55 -23.62 7.30
CA GLY A 12 -13.20 -23.85 6.01
C GLY A 12 -14.66 -24.31 6.15
N ARG A 13 -15.27 -24.17 7.33
CA ARG A 13 -16.69 -24.50 7.58
C ARG A 13 -17.50 -23.24 7.89
N LEU A 14 -18.73 -23.24 7.41
CA LEU A 14 -19.73 -22.21 7.69
C LEU A 14 -20.59 -22.62 8.89
N ARG A 15 -21.24 -21.64 9.52
CA ARG A 15 -22.33 -21.87 10.47
C ARG A 15 -23.59 -22.27 9.71
N GLU A 16 -24.45 -23.05 10.36
CA GLU A 16 -25.73 -23.47 9.80
C GLU A 16 -26.57 -22.25 9.39
N GLY A 17 -27.20 -22.33 8.22
CA GLY A 17 -28.03 -21.27 7.67
C GLY A 17 -27.29 -20.09 7.03
N VAL A 18 -25.95 -20.12 6.96
CA VAL A 18 -25.18 -19.06 6.29
C VAL A 18 -24.73 -19.50 4.91
N GLU A 19 -25.13 -18.73 3.90
CA GLU A 19 -24.72 -18.92 2.50
C GLU A 19 -23.25 -18.56 2.28
N LEU A 20 -22.55 -19.36 1.46
CA LEU A 20 -21.12 -19.18 1.16
C LEU A 20 -20.81 -17.79 0.62
N GLY A 21 -21.61 -17.30 -0.33
CA GLY A 21 -21.42 -15.98 -0.94
C GLY A 21 -21.55 -14.84 0.08
N GLN A 22 -22.52 -14.94 0.99
CA GLN A 22 -22.72 -13.93 2.04
C GLN A 22 -21.52 -13.89 3.00
N ALA A 23 -21.04 -15.05 3.44
CA ALA A 23 -19.87 -15.14 4.30
C ALA A 23 -18.61 -14.65 3.59
N ALA A 24 -18.40 -15.02 2.32
CA ALA A 24 -17.26 -14.59 1.51
C ALA A 24 -17.23 -13.06 1.34
N ALA A 25 -18.36 -12.45 0.94
CA ALA A 25 -18.47 -11.00 0.79
C ALA A 25 -18.27 -10.26 2.13
N ALA A 26 -18.70 -10.84 3.24
CA ALA A 26 -18.49 -10.28 4.57
C ALA A 26 -17.00 -10.36 5.02
N LEU A 27 -16.32 -11.46 4.71
CA LEU A 27 -14.89 -11.61 4.99
C LEU A 27 -14.01 -10.75 4.07
N ALA A 28 -14.36 -10.64 2.78
CA ALA A 28 -13.71 -9.78 1.81
C ALA A 28 -13.63 -8.33 2.30
N ARG A 29 -14.75 -7.81 2.81
CA ARG A 29 -14.82 -6.47 3.42
C ARG A 29 -14.02 -6.36 4.72
N LEU A 30 -14.04 -7.41 5.55
CA LEU A 30 -13.31 -7.42 6.83
C LEU A 30 -11.79 -7.40 6.63
N PHE A 31 -11.28 -8.15 5.65
CA PHE A 31 -9.85 -8.28 5.38
C PHE A 31 -9.34 -7.40 4.24
N ARG A 32 -10.22 -6.65 3.58
CA ARG A 32 -9.90 -5.85 2.37
C ARG A 32 -9.25 -6.69 1.28
N MET A 33 -9.82 -7.86 1.00
CA MET A 33 -9.35 -8.78 -0.05
C MET A 33 -10.47 -9.05 -1.07
N PRO A 34 -10.15 -9.56 -2.27
CA PRO A 34 -11.15 -9.97 -3.26
C PRO A 34 -12.10 -11.04 -2.73
N GLU A 35 -13.37 -10.99 -3.14
CA GLU A 35 -14.40 -11.94 -2.71
C GLU A 35 -14.08 -13.38 -3.11
N GLN A 36 -13.44 -13.58 -4.26
CA GLN A 36 -13.02 -14.90 -4.75
C GLN A 36 -11.96 -15.54 -3.84
N GLU A 37 -11.02 -14.74 -3.33
CA GLU A 37 -10.01 -15.20 -2.38
C GLU A 37 -10.64 -15.55 -1.03
N ALA A 38 -11.54 -14.68 -0.54
CA ALA A 38 -12.29 -14.95 0.68
C ALA A 38 -13.15 -16.23 0.58
N ALA A 39 -13.77 -16.49 -0.57
CA ALA A 39 -14.50 -17.73 -0.82
C ALA A 39 -13.56 -18.95 -0.78
N THR A 40 -12.34 -18.82 -1.30
CA THR A 40 -11.33 -19.89 -1.26
C THR A 40 -10.89 -20.24 0.16
N LEU A 41 -10.92 -19.28 1.10
CA LEU A 41 -10.67 -19.54 2.51
C LEU A 41 -11.80 -20.33 3.20
N LEU A 42 -13.00 -20.31 2.61
CA LEU A 42 -14.20 -20.96 3.12
C LEU A 42 -14.48 -22.32 2.47
N THR A 43 -13.78 -22.70 1.40
CA THR A 43 -13.98 -23.97 0.68
C THR A 43 -13.22 -25.14 1.31
N GLY A 44 -13.55 -25.44 2.58
CA GLY A 44 -13.27 -26.73 3.24
C GLY A 44 -11.82 -27.01 3.67
N ARG A 45 -10.83 -26.26 3.18
CA ARG A 45 -9.44 -26.38 3.65
C ARG A 45 -9.21 -25.48 4.86
N ARG A 46 -8.45 -26.01 5.83
CA ARG A 46 -7.97 -25.19 6.95
C ARG A 46 -6.98 -24.17 6.42
N SER A 47 -7.27 -22.90 6.64
CA SER A 47 -6.44 -21.79 6.19
C SER A 47 -5.93 -20.99 7.38
N ARG A 48 -4.63 -20.70 7.40
CA ARG A 48 -3.98 -19.92 8.46
C ARG A 48 -3.77 -18.49 7.97
N ILE A 49 -4.24 -17.52 8.74
CA ILE A 49 -3.93 -16.10 8.48
C ILE A 49 -2.54 -15.84 9.03
N ARG A 50 -1.55 -15.61 8.14
CA ARG A 50 -0.12 -15.52 8.46
C ARG A 50 0.29 -14.33 9.34
N ARG A 51 -0.65 -13.47 9.72
CA ARG A 51 -0.36 -12.28 10.52
C ARG A 51 -0.37 -12.66 12.01
N PRO A 52 0.76 -12.57 12.72
CA PRO A 52 0.75 -12.75 14.16
C PRO A 52 0.04 -11.56 14.83
N LEU A 53 -0.80 -11.86 15.81
CA LEU A 53 -1.62 -10.89 16.54
C LEU A 53 -1.41 -11.06 18.05
N GLY A 54 -1.60 -9.98 18.81
CA GLY A 54 -1.78 -10.07 20.26
C GLY A 54 -3.09 -10.80 20.60
N ARG A 55 -3.16 -11.37 21.81
CA ARG A 55 -4.29 -12.19 22.27
C ARG A 55 -5.64 -11.49 22.11
N ASP A 56 -5.77 -10.29 22.68
CA ASP A 56 -7.03 -9.54 22.70
C ASP A 56 -7.53 -9.23 21.28
N LEU A 57 -6.60 -8.85 20.39
CA LEU A 57 -6.92 -8.54 19.01
C LEU A 57 -7.34 -9.80 18.25
N ALA A 58 -6.65 -10.93 18.48
CA ALA A 58 -6.98 -12.21 17.88
C ALA A 58 -8.39 -12.67 18.31
N GLU A 59 -8.71 -12.60 19.60
CA GLU A 59 -10.02 -12.97 20.13
C GLU A 59 -11.14 -12.07 19.57
N ARG A 60 -10.94 -10.73 19.54
CA ARG A 60 -11.90 -9.79 18.93
C ARG A 60 -12.12 -10.07 17.45
N LEU A 61 -11.05 -10.34 16.69
CA LEU A 61 -11.15 -10.62 15.26
C LEU A 61 -11.80 -12.00 15.00
N CYS A 62 -11.51 -13.00 15.82
CA CYS A 62 -12.20 -14.30 15.81
C CYS A 62 -13.71 -14.13 16.01
N GLY A 63 -14.13 -13.35 17.01
CA GLY A 63 -15.54 -13.04 17.24
C GLY A 63 -16.21 -12.35 16.05
N LYS A 64 -15.52 -11.41 15.40
CA LYS A 64 -16.00 -10.75 14.17
C LYS A 64 -16.18 -11.72 13.00
N ILE A 65 -15.29 -12.71 12.85
CA ILE A 65 -15.37 -13.73 11.80
C ILE A 65 -16.53 -14.69 12.06
N GLN A 66 -16.68 -15.14 13.32
CA GLN A 66 -17.76 -16.02 13.75
C GLN A 66 -19.14 -15.36 13.64
N ALA A 67 -19.24 -14.06 13.92
CA ALA A 67 -20.46 -13.27 13.73
C ALA A 67 -20.88 -13.16 12.25
N ARG A 68 -19.96 -13.37 11.31
CA ARG A 68 -20.21 -13.39 9.85
C ARG A 68 -20.47 -14.79 9.32
N GLY A 69 -20.60 -15.78 10.20
CA GLY A 69 -20.95 -17.15 9.83
C GLY A 69 -19.78 -18.06 9.47
N ALA A 70 -18.53 -17.64 9.65
CA ALA A 70 -17.36 -18.49 9.40
C ALA A 70 -16.79 -19.07 10.70
N GLN A 71 -16.48 -20.37 10.74
CA GLN A 71 -15.88 -21.01 11.90
C GLN A 71 -14.37 -20.74 11.96
N CYS A 72 -13.94 -20.01 13.01
CA CYS A 72 -12.55 -19.63 13.26
C CYS A 72 -12.12 -20.02 14.68
N ARG A 73 -10.83 -20.34 14.84
CA ARG A 73 -10.18 -20.60 16.14
C ARG A 73 -8.89 -19.79 16.25
N VAL A 74 -8.54 -19.41 17.47
CA VAL A 74 -7.27 -18.77 17.80
C VAL A 74 -6.28 -19.86 18.23
N GLU A 75 -5.12 -19.93 17.60
CA GLU A 75 -4.04 -20.84 17.98
C GLU A 75 -2.80 -20.02 18.39
N PRO A 76 -2.06 -20.43 19.44
CA PRO A 76 -0.76 -19.82 19.72
C PRO A 76 0.19 -20.14 18.58
N VAL A 77 0.93 -19.13 18.11
CA VAL A 77 2.00 -19.35 17.15
C VAL A 77 3.11 -20.02 17.94
N ALA A 78 3.32 -21.32 17.73
CA ALA A 78 4.55 -21.96 18.16
C ALA A 78 5.67 -21.10 17.57
N GLN A 79 6.47 -20.49 18.44
CA GLN A 79 7.68 -19.83 18.00
C GLN A 79 8.50 -20.96 17.41
N THR A 80 8.41 -21.16 16.09
CA THR A 80 9.41 -21.95 15.39
C THR A 80 10.69 -21.26 15.83
N PRO A 81 11.57 -21.93 16.62
CA PRO A 81 12.81 -21.31 17.02
C PRO A 81 13.39 -20.81 15.72
N ARG A 82 13.52 -19.48 15.63
CA ARG A 82 14.11 -18.83 14.48
C ARG A 82 15.43 -19.57 14.38
N ARG A 83 15.55 -20.49 13.41
CA ARG A 83 16.87 -20.95 13.00
C ARG A 83 17.57 -19.62 12.80
N GLU A 84 18.54 -19.34 13.66
CA GLU A 84 19.48 -18.25 13.47
C GLU A 84 19.98 -18.49 12.05
N GLN A 85 19.29 -17.82 11.12
CA GLN A 85 19.80 -17.58 9.81
C GLN A 85 21.00 -16.73 10.17
N PRO A 86 22.23 -17.28 10.02
CA PRO A 86 23.42 -16.59 10.43
C PRO A 86 23.29 -15.17 9.93
N ASP A 87 23.42 -14.25 10.88
CA ASP A 87 23.53 -12.85 10.60
C ASP A 87 24.77 -12.76 9.72
N ASP A 88 24.57 -12.75 8.39
CA ASP A 88 25.61 -12.49 7.40
C ASP A 88 25.95 -10.99 7.49
N GLY A 89 26.39 -10.58 8.68
CA GLY A 89 27.03 -9.33 8.98
C GLY A 89 28.52 -9.60 9.11
N ASP A 90 29.30 -8.84 8.34
CA ASP A 90 30.76 -8.75 8.35
C ASP A 90 31.52 -9.84 7.56
N ALA A 91 31.48 -9.70 6.24
CA ALA A 91 32.65 -9.95 5.41
C ALA A 91 32.98 -8.68 4.62
N ASP A 92 33.52 -7.69 5.32
CA ASP A 92 34.37 -6.67 4.70
C ASP A 92 35.82 -7.11 4.95
N ASP A 93 36.34 -8.00 4.08
CA ASP A 93 37.76 -8.01 3.73
C ASP A 93 38.01 -8.83 2.45
N THR A 94 38.32 -8.09 1.39
CA THR A 94 39.35 -8.37 0.37
C THR A 94 39.99 -9.76 0.38
N MET A 95 39.77 -10.57 -0.67
CA MET A 95 40.82 -11.36 -1.33
C MET A 95 40.31 -12.01 -2.63
N LEU A 96 40.90 -11.56 -3.75
CA LEU A 96 41.32 -12.37 -4.90
C LEU A 96 40.32 -13.35 -5.53
N ILE A 97 39.68 -12.91 -6.62
CA ILE A 97 39.68 -13.72 -7.84
C ILE A 97 40.59 -13.02 -8.83
N GLU A 98 41.83 -13.50 -8.79
CA GLU A 98 42.85 -13.37 -9.81
C GLU A 98 42.28 -13.93 -11.11
N VAL A 99 42.06 -13.06 -12.10
CA VAL A 99 41.95 -13.47 -13.50
C VAL A 99 43.37 -13.86 -13.92
N LEU A 100 43.74 -15.12 -13.70
CA LEU A 100 44.88 -15.73 -14.35
C LEU A 100 44.55 -15.88 -15.83
N ALA A 101 45.00 -14.90 -16.60
CA ALA A 101 45.42 -15.09 -17.96
C ALA A 101 46.54 -16.15 -17.96
N ASP A 102 46.32 -17.25 -18.67
CA ASP A 102 47.42 -18.11 -19.11
C ASP A 102 47.71 -17.74 -20.57
N ASP A 103 48.87 -17.13 -20.72
CA ASP A 103 49.47 -16.63 -21.96
C ASP A 103 50.48 -17.70 -22.41
N ALA A 104 50.14 -18.41 -23.49
CA ALA A 104 51.08 -19.27 -24.21
C ALA A 104 50.86 -19.13 -25.73
N SER A 105 51.28 -17.96 -26.22
CA SER A 105 51.87 -17.65 -27.53
C SER A 105 53.01 -18.64 -27.92
N PRO A 106 53.65 -18.60 -29.12
CA PRO A 106 53.22 -18.32 -30.50
C PRO A 106 53.64 -19.45 -31.49
N ASP A 107 53.19 -19.39 -32.75
CA ASP A 107 54.01 -19.60 -33.97
C ASP A 107 53.12 -19.48 -35.22
N GLU A 108 53.36 -18.47 -36.07
CA GLU A 108 54.12 -18.59 -37.33
C GLU A 108 53.43 -19.54 -38.33
N SER A 109 52.72 -18.95 -39.29
CA SER A 109 53.26 -18.67 -40.62
C SER A 109 53.33 -19.90 -41.53
N SER A 110 52.48 -19.85 -42.55
CA SER A 110 52.67 -20.41 -43.90
C SER A 110 52.70 -21.94 -44.08
N LEU A 111 51.78 -22.44 -44.91
CA LEU A 111 52.09 -22.95 -46.27
C LEU A 111 50.83 -23.58 -46.93
N ILE A 112 50.36 -22.92 -48.00
CA ILE A 112 50.11 -23.48 -49.35
C ILE A 112 49.19 -24.73 -49.48
N HIS A 113 47.98 -24.49 -50.03
CA HIS A 113 47.26 -25.16 -51.17
C HIS A 113 47.15 -26.71 -51.28
N PRO A 114 46.33 -27.30 -52.20
CA PRO A 114 45.04 -26.91 -52.80
C PRO A 114 44.02 -28.10 -52.89
N LEU A 115 42.84 -27.82 -53.46
CA LEU A 115 41.92 -28.70 -54.23
C LEU A 115 41.78 -30.19 -53.85
N ARG A 116 40.56 -30.58 -53.47
CA ARG A 116 39.93 -31.79 -54.05
C ARG A 116 38.41 -31.69 -54.10
N GLU A 117 37.89 -31.58 -55.31
CA GLU A 117 36.50 -31.82 -55.67
C GLU A 117 36.13 -33.28 -55.38
N GLY A 118 34.98 -33.50 -54.74
CA GLY A 118 34.36 -34.80 -54.54
C GLY A 118 32.84 -34.64 -54.51
N PRO A 119 32.07 -35.50 -55.20
CA PRO A 119 30.65 -35.28 -55.42
C PRO A 119 29.82 -35.53 -54.16
N LEU A 120 28.88 -34.63 -53.89
CA LEU A 120 27.86 -34.71 -52.85
C LEU A 120 27.00 -35.99 -53.01
N PRO A 121 26.82 -36.80 -51.95
CA PRO A 121 25.74 -37.77 -51.92
C PRO A 121 24.40 -37.06 -51.64
N SER A 122 23.43 -37.30 -52.53
CA SER A 122 22.05 -36.84 -52.38
C SER A 122 21.44 -37.30 -51.05
N PRO A 123 20.73 -36.43 -50.30
CA PRO A 123 19.98 -36.87 -49.14
C PRO A 123 18.75 -37.70 -49.59
N PRO A 124 18.36 -38.73 -48.81
CA PRO A 124 17.14 -39.46 -49.06
C PRO A 124 15.93 -38.55 -48.87
N VAL A 125 14.98 -38.66 -49.81
CA VAL A 125 13.65 -38.08 -49.77
C VAL A 125 12.91 -38.63 -48.55
N GLY A 126 13.08 -37.97 -47.41
CA GLY A 126 12.35 -38.19 -46.17
C GLY A 126 11.04 -37.41 -46.23
N GLY A 127 9.92 -38.13 -46.11
CA GLY A 127 8.57 -37.62 -46.26
C GLY A 127 8.29 -36.37 -45.43
N VAL A 128 7.68 -35.38 -46.08
CA VAL A 128 7.06 -34.21 -45.45
C VAL A 128 5.91 -34.71 -44.58
N GLN A 129 6.18 -34.88 -43.29
CA GLN A 129 5.15 -35.07 -42.28
C GLN A 129 4.50 -33.69 -42.05
N ALA A 130 3.31 -33.51 -42.61
CA ALA A 130 2.53 -32.29 -42.40
C ALA A 130 2.25 -32.10 -40.90
N PRO A 131 2.45 -30.88 -40.36
CA PRO A 131 2.16 -30.62 -38.95
C PRO A 131 0.66 -30.79 -38.68
N PRO A 132 0.28 -31.30 -37.48
CA PRO A 132 -1.12 -31.45 -37.12
C PRO A 132 -1.80 -30.07 -37.07
N VAL A 133 -2.81 -29.90 -37.92
CA VAL A 133 -3.69 -28.74 -37.92
C VAL A 133 -4.39 -28.68 -36.56
N PRO A 134 -4.22 -27.59 -35.77
CA PRO A 134 -4.94 -27.47 -34.51
C PRO A 134 -6.45 -27.37 -34.80
N PRO A 135 -7.31 -28.02 -33.99
CA PRO A 135 -8.75 -27.86 -34.13
C PRO A 135 -9.09 -26.37 -33.95
N ARG A 136 -9.75 -25.80 -34.95
CA ARG A 136 -10.40 -24.48 -34.89
C ARG A 136 -11.47 -24.53 -33.80
N ILE A 137 -11.08 -24.20 -32.56
CA ILE A 137 -12.02 -23.94 -31.46
C ILE A 137 -12.61 -22.56 -31.72
N TRP A 138 -13.68 -22.53 -32.53
CA TRP A 138 -14.64 -21.44 -32.55
C TRP A 138 -15.41 -21.48 -31.23
N SER A 139 -14.79 -20.99 -30.16
CA SER A 139 -15.52 -20.65 -28.95
C SER A 139 -16.14 -19.27 -29.15
N ALA A 140 -17.46 -19.28 -29.25
CA ALA A 140 -18.32 -18.12 -29.32
C ALA A 140 -18.00 -17.12 -28.20
N PHE A 141 -17.21 -16.10 -28.52
CA PHE A 141 -17.05 -14.90 -27.70
C PHE A 141 -18.37 -14.15 -27.69
N ARG A 142 -19.25 -14.46 -26.71
CA ARG A 142 -20.50 -13.72 -26.50
C ARG A 142 -20.18 -12.28 -26.08
N PRO A 143 -20.50 -11.25 -26.89
CA PRO A 143 -20.16 -9.85 -26.60
C PRO A 143 -21.16 -9.19 -25.63
N ARG A 144 -21.68 -9.91 -24.64
CA ARG A 144 -22.72 -9.39 -23.73
C ARG A 144 -22.20 -8.77 -22.42
N ARG A 145 -20.90 -8.89 -22.10
CA ARG A 145 -20.33 -8.35 -20.85
C ARG A 145 -19.80 -6.92 -20.91
N ARG A 146 -19.64 -6.32 -22.11
CA ARG A 146 -19.16 -4.93 -22.22
C ARG A 146 -20.22 -3.91 -21.79
N TRP A 147 -21.51 -4.19 -21.98
CA TRP A 147 -22.59 -3.25 -21.64
C TRP A 147 -22.76 -2.99 -20.13
N VAL A 148 -22.46 -3.99 -19.28
CA VAL A 148 -22.61 -3.84 -17.82
C VAL A 148 -21.56 -2.88 -17.24
N VAL A 149 -20.36 -2.87 -17.81
CA VAL A 149 -19.28 -1.97 -17.35
C VAL A 149 -19.57 -0.51 -17.75
N TRP A 150 -20.12 -0.28 -18.93
CA TRP A 150 -20.50 1.07 -19.38
C TRP A 150 -21.73 1.65 -18.64
N ALA A 151 -22.63 0.79 -18.13
CA ALA A 151 -23.78 1.26 -17.35
C ALA A 151 -23.45 1.61 -15.88
N ALA A 152 -22.43 0.99 -15.29
CA ALA A 152 -22.09 1.20 -13.87
C ALA A 152 -21.34 2.53 -13.61
N LEU A 153 -20.57 2.99 -14.60
CA LEU A 153 -19.71 4.18 -14.47
C LEU A 153 -20.49 5.49 -14.23
N PRO A 154 -21.58 5.82 -14.97
CA PRO A 154 -22.35 7.04 -14.69
C PRO A 154 -23.09 6.97 -13.35
N LEU A 155 -23.46 5.77 -12.87
CA LEU A 155 -24.14 5.61 -11.60
C LEU A 155 -23.21 5.88 -10.41
N CYS A 156 -21.94 5.48 -10.50
CA CYS A 156 -20.91 5.82 -9.51
C CYS A 156 -20.60 7.32 -9.49
N VAL A 157 -20.50 7.97 -10.66
CA VAL A 157 -20.28 9.43 -10.75
C VAL A 157 -21.48 10.20 -10.19
N GLY A 158 -22.71 9.77 -10.50
CA GLY A 158 -23.92 10.36 -9.94
C GLY A 158 -24.03 10.21 -8.43
N LEU A 159 -23.71 9.03 -7.88
CA LEU A 159 -23.68 8.79 -6.43
C LEU A 159 -22.59 9.60 -5.72
N TRP A 160 -21.41 9.74 -6.35
CA TRP A 160 -20.33 10.57 -5.82
C TRP A 160 -20.74 12.05 -5.78
N PHE A 161 -21.36 12.57 -6.84
CA PHE A 161 -21.85 13.95 -6.90
C PHE A 161 -22.97 14.21 -5.88
N LEU A 162 -23.91 13.27 -5.73
CA LEU A 162 -24.99 13.36 -4.74
C LEU A 162 -24.44 13.35 -3.30
N PHE A 163 -23.42 12.53 -3.04
CA PHE A 163 -22.74 12.50 -1.74
C PHE A 163 -22.03 13.83 -1.43
N HIS A 164 -21.44 14.47 -2.44
CA HIS A 164 -20.78 15.77 -2.29
C HIS A 164 -21.77 16.88 -1.97
N GLN A 165 -22.93 16.93 -2.64
CA GLN A 165 -24.03 17.85 -2.34
C GLN A 165 -24.56 17.70 -0.91
N LEU A 166 -24.78 16.45 -0.46
CA LEU A 166 -25.24 16.17 0.90
C LEU A 166 -24.22 16.52 1.99
N ALA A 167 -22.93 16.56 1.66
CA ALA A 167 -21.88 16.96 2.58
C ALA A 167 -21.84 18.49 2.78
N GLU A 168 -22.12 19.27 1.74
CA GLU A 168 -22.16 20.74 1.83
C GLU A 168 -23.34 21.25 2.67
N GLU A 169 -24.51 20.62 2.58
CA GLU A 169 -25.69 21.05 3.35
C GLU A 169 -25.51 20.89 4.87
N ARG A 170 -24.65 19.96 5.33
CA ARG A 170 -24.37 19.78 6.76
C ARG A 170 -23.46 20.88 7.32
N SER A 171 -22.64 21.49 6.48
CA SER A 171 -21.72 22.56 6.90
C SER A 171 -22.44 23.89 7.15
N ALA A 172 -23.61 24.10 6.54
CA ALA A 172 -24.36 25.34 6.66
C ALA A 172 -25.23 25.44 7.94
N SER A 173 -25.49 24.34 8.65
CA SER A 173 -26.45 24.32 9.78
C SER A 173 -25.80 24.41 11.17
N ALA A 174 -24.47 24.50 11.29
CA ALA A 174 -23.78 24.41 12.58
C ALA A 174 -23.46 25.76 13.25
N VAL A 175 -23.75 26.92 12.63
CA VAL A 175 -23.25 28.24 13.11
C VAL A 175 -24.33 29.13 13.74
N SER A 176 -25.46 28.59 14.17
CA SER A 176 -26.53 29.41 14.76
C SER A 176 -27.11 28.82 16.04
N SER A 177 -26.32 28.76 17.11
CA SER A 177 -26.79 28.57 18.50
C SER A 177 -25.65 28.75 19.53
N GLN A 178 -25.10 29.95 19.68
CA GLN A 178 -24.39 30.26 20.93
C GLN A 178 -24.38 31.77 21.22
N ALA A 179 -25.47 32.24 21.81
CA ALA A 179 -25.54 33.51 22.50
C ALA A 179 -26.43 33.32 23.73
N MET A 180 -25.82 33.10 24.90
CA MET A 180 -26.43 33.45 26.18
C MET A 180 -25.35 33.60 27.25
N ASP A 181 -25.36 34.79 27.85
CA ASP A 181 -24.49 35.34 28.89
C ASP A 181 -24.29 34.47 30.13
N LEU A 182 -23.15 34.66 30.82
CA LEU A 182 -23.09 34.79 32.28
C LEU A 182 -21.75 35.38 32.74
N ASP A 183 -21.85 36.53 33.42
CA ASP A 183 -20.80 37.30 34.10
C ASP A 183 -19.97 36.47 35.10
N GLY A 184 -18.64 36.62 35.06
CA GLY A 184 -17.71 36.08 36.06
C GLY A 184 -16.26 36.58 35.85
N PRO A 185 -15.56 37.09 36.89
CA PRO A 185 -14.36 37.88 36.72
C PRO A 185 -13.09 37.01 36.69
N ALA A 186 -12.47 36.95 35.52
CA ALA A 186 -11.05 36.89 35.22
C ALA A 186 -10.98 36.49 33.74
N THR A 187 -11.17 37.48 32.87
CA THR A 187 -11.23 37.29 31.41
C THR A 187 -9.96 36.56 30.96
N PRO A 188 -10.01 35.27 30.58
CA PRO A 188 -8.99 34.77 29.67
C PRO A 188 -9.15 35.61 28.40
N GLU A 189 -8.05 36.07 27.80
CA GLU A 189 -8.11 36.71 26.49
C GLU A 189 -8.96 35.83 25.57
N VAL A 190 -10.16 36.31 25.25
CA VAL A 190 -11.07 35.64 24.32
C VAL A 190 -10.38 35.79 22.97
N GLY A 191 -9.56 34.80 22.62
CA GLY A 191 -8.89 34.73 21.34
C GLY A 191 -9.91 34.85 20.21
N ASP A 192 -9.50 35.47 19.11
CA ASP A 192 -10.34 35.64 17.92
C ASP A 192 -10.91 34.27 17.51
N PRO A 193 -12.25 34.07 17.53
CA PRO A 193 -12.85 32.78 17.21
C PRO A 193 -12.53 32.32 15.78
N VAL A 194 -12.22 33.25 14.88
CA VAL A 194 -11.77 32.93 13.52
C VAL A 194 -10.37 32.33 13.52
N ALA A 195 -9.47 32.86 14.36
CA ALA A 195 -8.11 32.34 14.49
C ALA A 195 -8.11 30.89 14.99
N GLY A 196 -8.92 30.58 16.01
CA GLY A 196 -9.06 29.22 16.53
C GLY A 196 -9.57 28.21 15.50
N ALA A 197 -10.53 28.61 14.66
CA ALA A 197 -11.06 27.75 13.58
C ALA A 197 -10.00 27.47 12.50
N LEU A 198 -9.19 28.48 12.14
CA LEU A 198 -8.10 28.33 11.16
C LEU A 198 -6.95 27.47 11.71
N GLU A 199 -6.64 27.58 13.00
CA GLU A 199 -5.68 26.69 13.68
C GLU A 199 -6.14 25.23 13.62
N GLU A 200 -7.40 24.95 13.95
CA GLU A 200 -7.95 23.59 13.91
C GLU A 200 -7.91 23.02 12.48
N GLN A 201 -8.32 23.82 11.49
CA GLN A 201 -8.27 23.43 10.09
C GLN A 201 -6.84 23.15 9.62
N THR A 202 -5.87 23.97 10.04
CA THR A 202 -4.46 23.76 9.75
C THR A 202 -3.93 22.47 10.38
N MET A 203 -4.26 22.20 11.65
CA MET A 203 -3.87 20.96 12.31
C MET A 203 -4.46 19.71 11.64
N LEU A 204 -5.69 19.79 11.13
CA LEU A 204 -6.28 18.71 10.33
C LEU A 204 -5.50 18.49 9.03
N ARG A 205 -5.13 19.56 8.32
CA ARG A 205 -4.28 19.47 7.11
C ARG A 205 -2.91 18.86 7.41
N LEU A 206 -2.23 19.31 8.47
CA LEU A 206 -0.95 18.76 8.89
C LEU A 206 -1.03 17.26 9.20
N ARG A 207 -2.12 16.80 9.82
CA ARG A 207 -2.35 15.35 10.07
C ARG A 207 -2.54 14.57 8.77
N GLN A 208 -3.29 15.12 7.81
CA GLN A 208 -3.52 14.49 6.51
C GLN A 208 -2.22 14.39 5.71
N LEU A 209 -1.46 15.49 5.63
CA LEU A 209 -0.14 15.51 4.98
C LEU A 209 0.83 14.52 5.65
N GLY A 210 0.85 14.47 6.99
CA GLY A 210 1.69 13.50 7.70
C GLY A 210 1.38 12.04 7.34
N TRP A 211 0.11 11.72 7.06
CA TRP A 211 -0.26 10.39 6.55
C TRP A 211 0.25 10.15 5.13
N VAL A 212 0.11 11.13 4.22
CA VAL A 212 0.63 11.04 2.85
C VAL A 212 2.14 10.84 2.86
N VAL A 213 2.87 11.66 3.64
CA VAL A 213 4.31 11.55 3.82
C VAL A 213 4.72 10.15 4.27
N LYS A 214 4.00 9.60 5.26
CA LYS A 214 4.26 8.24 5.75
C LYS A 214 4.03 7.18 4.67
N VAL A 215 2.96 7.28 3.89
CA VAL A 215 2.66 6.32 2.81
C VAL A 215 3.70 6.39 1.70
N TRP A 216 4.03 7.60 1.25
CA TRP A 216 5.05 7.84 0.25
C TRP A 216 6.40 7.24 0.69
N TRP A 217 6.80 7.46 1.95
CA TRP A 217 8.04 6.89 2.48
C TRP A 217 8.06 5.35 2.48
N ILE A 218 6.94 4.71 2.83
CA ILE A 218 6.83 3.24 2.82
C ILE A 218 6.99 2.68 1.41
N GLN A 219 6.47 3.38 0.40
CA GLN A 219 6.55 2.96 -1.00
C GLN A 219 7.96 3.08 -1.57
N ARG A 220 8.71 4.11 -1.12
CA ARG A 220 10.02 4.46 -1.68
C ARG A 220 11.23 3.93 -0.90
N ARG A 221 11.00 2.96 -0.02
CA ARG A 221 12.00 2.43 0.91
C ARG A 221 13.25 1.93 0.14
N GLY A 222 14.37 2.65 0.26
CA GLY A 222 15.65 2.30 -0.38
C GLY A 222 16.24 3.39 -1.28
N GLU A 223 15.44 4.38 -1.69
CA GLU A 223 15.95 5.61 -2.31
C GLU A 223 16.28 6.61 -1.20
N GLY A 224 17.51 7.12 -1.16
CA GLY A 224 18.03 7.95 -0.07
C GLY A 224 17.14 9.16 0.27
N SER A 225 17.25 9.63 1.52
CA SER A 225 16.47 10.73 2.11
C SER A 225 16.68 12.11 1.46
N GLU A 226 17.50 12.19 0.39
CA GLU A 226 17.95 13.43 -0.24
C GLU A 226 16.87 14.14 -1.07
N LEU A 227 15.72 13.51 -1.35
CA LEU A 227 14.57 14.19 -1.96
C LEU A 227 13.77 14.95 -0.88
N THR A 228 14.30 16.12 -0.51
CA THR A 228 13.93 16.86 0.72
C THR A 228 12.76 17.83 0.59
N ASP A 229 12.13 17.96 -0.59
CA ASP A 229 11.12 19.00 -0.84
C ASP A 229 9.69 18.45 -0.88
N LEU A 230 8.79 19.14 -0.17
CA LEU A 230 7.37 18.80 -0.09
C LEU A 230 6.67 18.89 -1.46
N ALA A 231 7.09 19.81 -2.33
CA ALA A 231 6.49 19.95 -3.66
C ALA A 231 6.79 18.74 -4.56
N HIS A 232 7.95 18.11 -4.41
CA HIS A 232 8.28 16.87 -5.12
C HIS A 232 7.40 15.71 -4.63
N LEU A 233 7.27 15.56 -3.32
CA LEU A 233 6.39 14.57 -2.70
C LEU A 233 4.93 14.75 -3.16
N ALA A 234 4.46 15.99 -3.22
CA ALA A 234 3.12 16.32 -3.70
C ALA A 234 2.90 15.87 -5.14
N ARG A 235 3.87 16.16 -6.03
CA ARG A 235 3.81 15.79 -7.44
C ARG A 235 3.76 14.27 -7.63
N ASP A 236 4.58 13.53 -6.88
CA ASP A 236 4.60 12.06 -6.94
C ASP A 236 3.28 11.44 -6.45
N MET A 237 2.63 12.09 -5.49
CA MET A 237 1.35 11.66 -4.94
C MET A 237 0.13 12.23 -5.69
N GLY A 238 0.35 13.06 -6.73
CA GLY A 238 -0.71 13.73 -7.48
C GLY A 238 -1.53 14.70 -6.64
N LEU A 239 -0.91 15.35 -5.65
CA LEU A 239 -1.54 16.38 -4.83
C LEU A 239 -1.48 17.76 -5.50
N GLU A 240 -2.56 18.52 -5.34
CA GLU A 240 -2.64 19.92 -5.75
C GLU A 240 -1.78 20.82 -4.84
N LEU A 241 -1.25 21.92 -5.38
CA LEU A 241 -0.44 22.90 -4.63
C LEU A 241 -1.20 23.50 -3.44
N GLU A 242 -2.52 23.64 -3.54
CA GLU A 242 -3.40 24.08 -2.44
C GLU A 242 -3.34 23.15 -1.22
N ALA A 243 -3.10 21.85 -1.43
CA ALA A 243 -2.98 20.89 -0.34
C ALA A 243 -1.71 21.10 0.49
N LEU A 244 -0.72 21.83 -0.04
CA LEU A 244 0.53 22.17 0.62
C LEU A 244 0.46 23.49 1.39
N ARG A 245 -0.71 24.14 1.37
CA ARG A 245 -0.96 25.39 2.09
C ARG A 245 -1.73 25.13 3.37
N ASP A 246 -1.46 25.91 4.40
CA ASP A 246 -2.27 25.95 5.62
C ASP A 246 -3.60 26.71 5.41
N ALA A 247 -4.42 26.81 6.47
CA ALA A 247 -5.70 27.49 6.38
C ALA A 247 -5.59 29.00 6.13
N TRP A 248 -4.42 29.60 6.42
CA TRP A 248 -4.10 30.99 6.10
C TRP A 248 -3.55 31.17 4.68
N GLY A 249 -3.47 30.09 3.90
CA GLY A 249 -2.97 30.10 2.53
C GLY A 249 -1.45 30.16 2.41
N ARG A 250 -0.71 29.93 3.50
CA ARG A 250 0.76 29.95 3.54
C ARG A 250 1.32 28.55 3.34
N GLU A 251 2.51 28.47 2.78
CA GLU A 251 3.16 27.18 2.50
C GLU A 251 3.59 26.48 3.79
N ILE A 252 3.37 25.16 3.84
CA ILE A 252 3.80 24.31 4.95
C ILE A 252 5.26 23.90 4.73
N ARG A 253 6.12 24.16 5.71
CA ARG A 253 7.53 23.75 5.66
C ARG A 253 7.64 22.28 6.03
N TYR A 254 8.36 21.53 5.20
CA TYR A 254 8.69 20.13 5.44
C TYR A 254 10.17 19.99 5.79
N GLN A 255 10.46 19.19 6.80
CA GLN A 255 11.81 18.78 7.17
C GLN A 255 11.81 17.27 7.39
N ALA A 256 12.74 16.58 6.75
CA ALA A 256 12.92 15.14 6.92
C ALA A 256 14.33 14.85 7.40
N SER A 257 14.46 13.79 8.20
CA SER A 257 15.70 13.09 8.44
C SER A 257 15.48 11.59 8.24
N ASP A 258 16.51 10.77 8.41
CA ASP A 258 16.45 9.34 8.04
C ASP A 258 15.35 8.54 8.74
N SER A 259 14.90 8.98 9.92
CA SER A 259 13.92 8.25 10.75
C SER A 259 12.69 9.06 11.14
N ARG A 260 12.66 10.37 10.85
CA ARG A 260 11.56 11.26 11.26
C ARG A 260 11.28 12.35 10.24
N TYR A 261 10.06 12.88 10.29
CA TYR A 261 9.69 14.08 9.56
C TYR A 261 8.99 15.08 10.48
N GLN A 262 9.03 16.34 10.07
CA GLN A 262 8.33 17.45 10.68
C GLN A 262 7.64 18.29 9.59
N LEU A 263 6.38 18.62 9.83
CA LEU A 263 5.59 19.57 9.06
C LEU A 263 5.31 20.78 9.95
N ILE A 264 5.54 21.98 9.44
CA ILE A 264 5.43 23.23 10.20
C ILE A 264 4.58 24.21 9.40
N SER A 265 3.55 24.79 10.03
CA SER A 265 2.85 25.98 9.54
C SER A 265 3.25 27.18 10.40
N ALA A 266 3.42 28.32 9.76
CA ALA A 266 3.84 29.59 10.37
C ALA A 266 2.71 30.31 11.15
N GLY A 267 1.66 29.58 11.55
CA GLY A 267 0.58 30.11 12.36
C GLY A 267 -0.19 31.27 11.71
N GLY A 268 -0.77 32.11 12.56
CA GLY A 268 -1.53 33.30 12.18
C GLY A 268 -0.64 34.48 11.81
N ASP A 269 0.55 34.58 12.39
CA ASP A 269 1.47 35.70 12.13
C ASP A 269 2.26 35.57 10.80
N GLY A 270 2.40 34.35 10.30
CA GLY A 270 3.01 34.04 9.01
C GLY A 270 4.52 34.02 9.01
N ARG A 271 5.12 34.00 10.19
CA ARG A 271 6.56 33.91 10.38
C ARG A 271 6.85 32.58 11.04
N PHE A 272 7.77 31.84 10.46
CA PHE A 272 8.24 30.63 11.12
C PHE A 272 9.10 30.99 12.33
N ASP A 273 9.19 30.04 13.25
CA ASP A 273 10.02 30.09 14.44
C ASP A 273 9.51 31.11 15.48
N THR A 274 8.18 31.26 15.54
CA THR A 274 7.42 32.08 16.49
C THR A 274 6.57 31.21 17.42
N GLY A 275 5.86 31.84 18.37
CA GLY A 275 5.09 31.15 19.40
C GLY A 275 3.79 30.50 18.90
N ASP A 276 3.30 30.90 17.72
CA ASP A 276 2.06 30.40 17.11
C ASP A 276 2.30 29.33 16.01
N ASP A 277 3.56 28.90 15.83
CA ASP A 277 3.89 27.81 14.92
C ASP A 277 3.14 26.52 15.25
N LEU A 278 2.47 25.96 14.24
CA LEU A 278 1.80 24.67 14.35
C LEU A 278 2.68 23.56 13.79
N ARG A 279 3.01 22.57 14.62
CA ARG A 279 3.99 21.53 14.29
C ARG A 279 3.37 20.14 14.34
N ARG A 280 3.72 19.31 13.35
CA ARG A 280 3.39 17.89 13.33
C ARG A 280 4.62 17.06 13.02
N GLU A 281 4.94 16.16 13.95
CA GLU A 281 6.06 15.23 13.81
C GLU A 281 5.58 13.79 13.65
N GLY A 282 6.38 12.98 12.96
CA GLY A 282 6.14 11.55 12.82
C GLY A 282 7.43 10.77 12.55
N MET A 283 7.42 9.48 12.88
CA MET A 283 8.52 8.57 12.60
C MET A 283 8.25 7.74 11.35
N PHE A 284 9.30 7.52 10.57
CA PHE A 284 9.29 6.57 9.47
C PHE A 284 9.43 5.16 10.04
N GLY A 285 8.35 4.37 10.06
CA GLY A 285 8.40 2.93 10.41
C GLY A 285 7.69 2.48 11.69
N SER A 286 6.95 3.36 12.38
CA SER A 286 6.07 3.01 13.51
C SER A 286 4.78 2.31 13.09
#